data_AF-A0AA93HMT3-F1
#
_entry.id   AF-A0AA93HMT3-F1
#
_cell.length_a   1.000
_cell.length_b   1.000
_cell.length_c   1.000
_cell.angle_alpha   90.00
_cell.angle_beta   90.00
_cell.angle_gamma   90.00
#
_symmetry.space_group_name_H-M   'P 1'
#
loop_
_entity.id
_entity.type
_entity.pdbx_description
1 polymer ?
#
loop_
_entity_poly.entity_id
_entity_poly.type
_entity_poly.pdbx_seq_one_letter_code
_entity_poly.pdbx_strand_id
1 'polypeptide(L)'
;MTDDTLARYRQSIDNIDAALVFMLAERFKVTQAVGRYKAEKDLPPADPGREERQIARLRALARDADLDPEFSEKFLRFIIEEVIRHHTRFQAS
;
A
#
# COMPACT_ATOMS: atom_id res chain seq x y z
N MET A 1 28.14 6.66 26.73
CA MET A 1 27.62 5.28 26.63
C MET A 1 26.36 5.33 25.80
N THR A 2 26.30 4.52 24.75
CA THR A 2 25.06 4.33 23.98
C THR A 2 24.00 3.69 24.87
N ASP A 3 22.75 4.13 24.73
CA ASP A 3 21.63 3.46 25.38
C ASP A 3 21.32 2.17 24.59
N ASP A 4 21.78 1.05 25.12
CA ASP A 4 21.63 -0.27 24.49
C ASP A 4 20.16 -0.68 24.32
N THR A 5 19.26 -0.17 25.16
CA THR A 5 17.82 -0.43 25.03
C THR A 5 17.27 0.32 23.82
N LEU A 6 17.61 1.61 23.68
CA LEU A 6 17.23 2.41 22.53
C LEU A 6 17.79 1.83 21.22
N ALA A 7 19.04 1.34 21.23
CA ALA A 7 19.65 0.70 20.07
C ALA A 7 18.85 -0.53 19.59
N ARG A 8 18.39 -1.38 20.53
CA ARG A 8 17.56 -2.56 20.19
C ARG A 8 16.19 -2.19 19.64
N TYR A 9 15.55 -1.15 20.15
CA TYR A 9 14.29 -0.66 19.58
C TYR A 9 14.48 -0.15 18.16
N ARG A 10 15.53 0.62 17.90
CA ARG A 10 15.85 1.09 16.54
C ARG A 10 16.11 -0.05 15.57
N GLN A 11 16.87 -1.06 15.99
CA GLN A 11 17.09 -2.25 15.15
C GLN A 11 15.79 -2.98 14.81
N SER A 12 14.82 -2.98 15.74
CA SER A 12 13.50 -3.58 15.50
C SER A 12 12.69 -2.76 14.50
N ILE A 13 12.75 -1.43 14.60
CA ILE A 13 12.12 -0.50 13.64
C ILE A 13 12.71 -0.71 12.25
N ASP A 14 14.04 -0.75 12.11
CA ASP A 14 14.72 -0.94 10.82
C ASP A 14 14.29 -2.26 10.14
N ASN A 15 14.09 -3.32 10.93
CA ASN A 15 13.61 -4.60 10.42
C ASN A 15 12.15 -4.53 9.93
N ILE A 16 11.30 -3.80 10.66
CA ILE A 16 9.90 -3.57 10.26
C ILE A 16 9.86 -2.75 8.97
N ASP A 17 10.67 -1.70 8.88
CA ASP A 17 10.74 -0.84 7.70
C ASP A 17 11.20 -1.61 6.46
N ALA A 18 12.20 -2.48 6.60
CA ALA A 18 12.62 -3.37 5.51
C ALA A 18 11.46 -4.28 5.05
N ALA A 19 10.72 -4.88 5.99
CA ALA A 19 9.57 -5.71 5.66
C ALA A 19 8.46 -4.91 4.96
N LEU A 20 8.18 -3.68 5.40
CA LEU A 20 7.21 -2.79 4.76
C LEU A 20 7.59 -2.50 3.30
N VAL A 21 8.87 -2.20 3.04
CA VAL A 21 9.36 -1.93 1.68
C VAL A 21 9.19 -3.14 0.77
N PHE A 22 9.58 -4.34 1.22
CA PHE A 22 9.42 -5.56 0.41
C PHE A 22 7.95 -5.90 0.16
N MET A 23 7.08 -5.75 1.16
CA MET A 23 5.65 -5.99 1.00
C MET A 23 4.99 -4.99 0.04
N LEU A 24 5.41 -3.73 0.09
CA LEU A 24 4.97 -2.74 -0.89
C LEU A 24 5.42 -3.12 -2.30
N ALA A 25 6.68 -3.51 -2.49
CA ALA A 25 7.20 -3.92 -3.79
C ALA A 25 6.37 -5.07 -4.41
N GLU A 26 6.04 -6.09 -3.61
CA GLU A 26 5.16 -7.19 -4.05
C GLU A 26 3.76 -6.70 -4.38
N ARG A 27 3.18 -5.83 -3.55
CA ARG A 27 1.87 -5.23 -3.84
C ARG A 27 1.87 -4.47 -5.17
N PHE A 28 2.92 -3.69 -5.45
CA PHE A 28 3.05 -2.95 -6.70
C PHE A 28 3.12 -3.88 -7.92
N LYS A 29 3.91 -4.97 -7.85
CA LYS A 29 3.96 -5.99 -8.92
C LYS A 29 2.57 -6.55 -9.25
N VAL A 30 1.78 -6.88 -8.23
CA VAL A 30 0.41 -7.39 -8.41
C VAL A 30 -0.50 -6.32 -9.02
N THR A 31 -0.44 -5.07 -8.53
CA THR A 31 -1.28 -4.01 -9.11
C THR A 31 -0.95 -3.71 -10.57
N GLN A 32 0.32 -3.81 -10.99
CA GLN A 32 0.70 -3.71 -12.39
C GLN A 32 0.14 -4.85 -13.24
N ALA A 33 0.16 -6.08 -12.71
CA ALA A 33 -0.45 -7.22 -13.39
C ALA A 33 -1.98 -7.04 -13.54
N VAL A 34 -2.65 -6.50 -12.52
CA VAL A 34 -4.07 -6.13 -12.58
C VAL A 34 -4.32 -5.07 -13.65
N GLY A 35 -3.47 -4.04 -13.74
CA GLY A 35 -3.59 -3.01 -14.77
C GLY A 35 -3.44 -3.56 -16.19
N ARG A 36 -2.43 -4.40 -16.43
CA ARG A 36 -2.24 -5.09 -17.73
C ARG A 36 -3.44 -5.97 -18.07
N TYR A 37 -3.91 -6.78 -17.12
CA TYR A 37 -5.07 -7.62 -17.32
C TYR A 37 -6.35 -6.82 -17.65
N LYS A 38 -6.57 -5.70 -16.96
CA LYS A 38 -7.71 -4.82 -17.26
C LYS A 38 -7.62 -4.25 -18.67
N ALA A 39 -6.44 -3.81 -19.09
CA ALA A 39 -6.21 -3.30 -20.45
C ALA A 39 -6.43 -4.38 -21.52
N GLU A 40 -5.93 -5.60 -21.32
CA GLU A 40 -6.15 -6.74 -22.23
C GLU A 40 -7.63 -7.15 -22.37
N LYS A 41 -8.46 -6.78 -21.40
CA LYS A 41 -9.89 -7.15 -21.33
C LYS A 41 -10.83 -5.97 -21.56
N ASP A 42 -10.32 -4.80 -21.97
CA ASP A 42 -11.09 -3.54 -22.08
C ASP A 42 -11.93 -3.23 -20.81
N LEU A 43 -11.39 -3.57 -19.64
CA LEU A 43 -12.04 -3.28 -18.35
C LEU A 43 -11.68 -1.88 -17.87
N PRO A 44 -12.59 -1.20 -17.16
CA PRO A 44 -12.33 0.14 -16.66
C PRO A 44 -11.16 0.16 -15.65
N PRO A 45 -10.28 1.18 -15.73
CA PRO A 45 -9.13 1.30 -14.84
C PRO A 45 -9.56 1.50 -13.38
N ALA A 46 -10.62 2.28 -13.15
CA ALA A 46 -11.20 2.54 -11.83
C ALA A 46 -12.39 1.61 -11.54
N ASP A 47 -12.57 1.25 -10.28
CA ASP A 47 -13.74 0.54 -9.77
C ASP A 47 -14.11 1.16 -8.39
N PRO A 48 -14.96 2.19 -8.38
CA PRO A 48 -15.28 2.94 -7.16
C PRO A 48 -15.83 2.03 -6.05
N GLY A 49 -16.67 1.06 -6.40
CA GLY A 49 -17.22 0.11 -5.42
C GLY A 49 -16.15 -0.79 -4.82
N ARG A 50 -15.14 -1.21 -5.61
CA ARG A 50 -13.99 -1.96 -5.08
C ARG A 50 -13.10 -1.10 -4.19
N GLU A 51 -12.92 0.17 -4.51
CA GLU A 51 -12.13 1.13 -3.73
C GLU A 51 -12.77 1.40 -2.36
N GLU A 52 -14.09 1.65 -2.32
CA GLU A 52 -14.86 1.81 -1.08
C GLU A 52 -14.75 0.59 -0.18
N ARG A 53 -14.92 -0.62 -0.74
CA ARG A 53 -14.77 -1.88 0.02
C ARG A 53 -13.34 -2.07 0.57
N GLN A 54 -12.32 -1.63 -0.16
CA GLN A 54 -10.94 -1.69 0.32
C GLN A 54 -10.70 -0.74 1.49
N ILE A 55 -11.19 0.50 1.39
CA ILE A 55 -11.09 1.49 2.47
C ILE A 55 -11.80 0.99 3.73
N ALA A 56 -13.04 0.50 3.60
CA ALA A 56 -13.80 -0.03 4.73
C ALA A 56 -13.07 -1.20 5.42
N ARG A 57 -12.57 -2.16 4.64
CA ARG A 57 -11.81 -3.30 5.17
C ARG A 57 -10.53 -2.86 5.90
N LEU A 58 -9.79 -1.89 5.36
CA LEU A 58 -8.55 -1.42 5.97
C LEU A 58 -8.79 -0.59 7.23
N ARG A 59 -9.87 0.21 7.27
CA ARG A 59 -10.29 0.88 8.51
C ARG A 59 -10.66 -0.12 9.60
N ALA A 60 -11.22 -1.28 9.26
CA ALA A 60 -11.49 -2.34 10.23
C ALA A 60 -10.19 -2.97 10.74
N LEU A 61 -9.29 -3.37 9.82
CA LEU A 61 -7.98 -3.93 10.18
C LEU A 61 -7.14 -2.98 11.04
N ALA A 62 -7.21 -1.67 10.77
CA ALA A 62 -6.53 -0.66 11.57
C ALA A 62 -7.04 -0.67 13.02
N ARG A 63 -8.36 -0.71 13.23
CA ARG A 63 -8.95 -0.80 14.58
C ARG A 63 -8.52 -2.08 15.28
N ASP A 64 -8.56 -3.21 14.57
CA ASP A 64 -8.17 -4.52 15.13
C ASP A 64 -6.69 -4.57 15.53
N ALA A 65 -5.86 -3.73 14.91
CA ALA A 65 -4.42 -3.62 15.16
C ALA A 65 -4.04 -2.45 16.09
N ASP A 66 -5.02 -1.80 16.74
CA ASP A 66 -4.83 -0.60 17.56
C ASP A 66 -4.10 0.54 16.83
N LEU A 67 -4.29 0.63 15.51
CA LEU A 67 -3.77 1.68 14.65
C LEU A 67 -4.86 2.69 14.31
N ASP A 68 -4.51 3.97 14.25
CA ASP A 68 -5.45 5.03 13.85
C ASP A 68 -6.05 4.73 12.45
N PRO A 69 -7.39 4.58 12.35
CA PRO A 69 -8.05 4.33 11.08
C PRO A 69 -7.90 5.48 10.09
N GLU A 70 -7.77 6.73 10.56
CA GLU A 70 -7.56 7.88 9.67
C GLU A 70 -6.17 7.86 9.06
N PHE A 71 -5.13 7.60 9.87
CA PHE A 71 -3.77 7.38 9.37
C PHE A 71 -3.74 6.24 8.34
N SER A 72 -4.37 5.11 8.65
CA SER A 72 -4.41 3.94 7.77
C SER A 72 -5.09 4.22 6.43
N GLU A 73 -6.16 5.00 6.44
CA GLU A 73 -6.84 5.45 5.22
C GLU A 73 -5.95 6.40 4.40
N LYS A 74 -5.32 7.39 5.02
CA LYS A 74 -4.39 8.31 4.33
C LYS A 74 -3.24 7.55 3.68
N PHE A 75 -2.65 6.60 4.39
CA PHE A 75 -1.59 5.75 3.86
C PHE A 75 -2.06 4.93 2.66
N LEU A 76 -3.25 4.32 2.73
CA LEU A 76 -3.82 3.59 1.60
C LEU A 76 -4.03 4.49 0.37
N ARG A 77 -4.62 5.67 0.57
CA ARG A 77 -4.87 6.63 -0.52
C ARG A 77 -3.57 7.00 -1.21
N PHE A 78 -2.53 7.30 -0.44
CA PHE A 78 -1.19 7.54 -0.97
C PHE A 78 -0.68 6.37 -1.84
N ILE A 79 -0.78 5.13 -1.36
CA ILE A 79 -0.36 3.96 -2.14
C ILE A 79 -1.20 3.78 -3.43
N ILE A 80 -2.52 4.01 -3.38
CA ILE A 80 -3.38 3.93 -4.56
C ILE A 80 -3.00 5.01 -5.59
N GLU A 81 -2.77 6.25 -5.15
CA GLU A 81 -2.35 7.34 -6.01
C GLU A 81 -1.02 7.06 -6.70
N GLU A 82 -0.04 6.48 -6.00
CA GLU A 82 1.22 6.05 -6.60
C GLU A 82 1.01 4.96 -7.66
N VAL A 83 0.16 3.95 -7.36
CA VAL A 83 -0.19 2.90 -8.32
C VAL A 83 -0.81 3.50 -9.59
N ILE A 84 -1.74 4.45 -9.46
CA ILE A 84 -2.39 5.11 -10.61
C ILE A 84 -1.34 5.90 -11.42
N ARG A 85 -0.48 6.68 -10.76
CA ARG A 85 0.61 7.43 -11.42
C ARG A 85 1.57 6.52 -12.19
N HIS A 86 1.87 5.33 -11.67
CA HIS A 86 2.68 4.36 -12.39
C HIS A 86 1.96 3.82 -13.62
N HIS A 87 0.66 3.49 -13.53
CA HIS A 87 -0.12 3.00 -14.67
C HIS A 87 -0.25 4.03 -15.80
N THR A 88 -0.47 5.30 -15.48
CA THR A 88 -0.60 6.35 -16.51
C THR A 88 0.69 6.57 -17.29
N ARG A 89 1.86 6.39 -16.67
CA ARG A 89 3.16 6.44 -17.37
C ARG A 89 3.33 5.30 -18.37
N PHE A 90 2.88 4.09 -18.06
CA PHE A 90 2.95 2.95 -18.98
C PHE A 90 1.97 3.06 -20.16
N GLN A 91 0.88 3.82 -20.03
CA GLN A 91 -0.06 4.06 -21.13
C GLN A 91 0.40 5.15 -22.11
N ALA A 92 1.38 5.97 -21.73
CA ALA A 92 1.94 7.05 -22.55
C ALA A 92 3.21 6.63 -23.33
N SER A 93 3.56 5.35 -23.32
CA SER A 93 4.72 4.75 -24.02
C SER A 93 4.23 3.77 -25.07
#